data_AF-A0AB74M5X2-F1
#
_entry.id   AF-A0AB74M5X2-F1
#
_cell.length_a   1.000
_cell.length_b   1.000
_cell.length_c   1.000
_cell.angle_alpha   90.00
_cell.angle_beta   90.00
_cell.angle_gamma   90.00
#
_symmetry.space_group_name_H-M   'P 1'
#
loop_
_entity.id
_entity.type
_entity.pdbx_description
1 polymer ?
#
loop_
_entity_poly.entity_id
_entity_poly.type
_entity_poly.pdbx_seq_one_letter_code
_entity_poly.pdbx_strand_id
1 'polypeptide(L)'
;MPSEQVLLKPRLAPMIWLTETAAPVCVEISDGLRRTLFRRMSSLISGSLVGLIIIAILLYRNPIPAFFAWAAVDTILVLFRFAVIGRLMRILRDPSLRRPRDTLVVDAFVAGSVLWCAQIGVGAFLCMSLGDPVLAVFGTMLSTGIVGAMCARNPGSPRMVKLQMVLIIVPYAAGAAMGPEPWLWPIALIAPLYLWGTISINRELHIDYLKMLMAQQESSHLALHCSLTGLPNRNSFKARLKAAERNASVLFLDLDGFKAVNDQHGHPAGDALLTAVGERIRGCVPDPADVARLGGDEFAILVHADDERTIAAIATRLIAEVARPYALPTGLVVRVGLSIGIATRRDADTDPMLLLPEADQALYEAKRAGKGTIAGSSRRTTPTSPAKSESFATCSRRRRPTASTASRPVSRSRAPRSRRADLPAVAEPSAASLHVGRQVGGGRRAGGADDPECSQLVGAPARRQDVEHRDDQPGTRDPDEERHLITLADPARPVSRAG
;
A
#
# COMPACT_ATOMS: atom_id res chain seq x y z
N MET A 1 11.81 -3.79 -7.54
CA MET A 1 10.43 -3.24 -7.49
C MET A 1 9.71 -3.62 -8.78
N PRO A 2 8.40 -3.92 -8.80
CA PRO A 2 7.62 -3.76 -10.02
C PRO A 2 7.64 -2.27 -10.41
N SER A 3 7.69 -1.98 -11.71
CA SER A 3 7.93 -0.63 -12.23
C SER A 3 6.89 0.40 -11.80
N GLU A 4 7.29 1.68 -11.83
CA GLU A 4 6.38 2.82 -11.66
C GLU A 4 5.30 2.82 -12.74
N GLN A 5 4.19 2.14 -12.47
CA GLN A 5 2.97 2.29 -13.25
C GLN A 5 2.35 3.66 -12.94
N VAL A 6 2.94 4.72 -13.50
CA VAL A 6 2.39 6.09 -13.52
C VAL A 6 0.91 5.98 -13.82
N LEU A 7 0.06 6.34 -12.85
CA LEU A 7 -1.36 6.10 -12.96
C LEU A 7 -1.95 7.10 -13.96
N LEU A 8 -2.87 6.67 -14.82
CA LEU A 8 -3.49 7.59 -15.78
C LEU A 8 -4.24 8.69 -15.02
N LYS A 9 -3.79 9.93 -15.19
CA LYS A 9 -4.40 11.13 -14.61
C LYS A 9 -5.50 11.67 -15.54
N PRO A 10 -6.57 12.29 -15.01
CA PRO A 10 -7.52 13.04 -15.84
C PRO A 10 -6.78 14.20 -16.54
N ARG A 11 -7.24 14.59 -17.73
CA ARG A 11 -6.66 15.68 -18.51
C ARG A 11 -7.47 16.98 -18.40
N LEU A 12 -8.76 16.90 -18.09
CA LEU A 12 -9.65 18.07 -18.02
C LEU A 12 -9.59 18.70 -16.63
N ALA A 13 -9.33 20.01 -16.56
CA ALA A 13 -9.28 20.79 -15.32
C ALA A 13 -10.42 20.50 -14.30
N PRO A 14 -11.72 20.42 -14.68
CA PRO A 14 -12.77 20.05 -13.73
C PRO A 14 -12.65 18.62 -13.20
N MET A 15 -12.19 17.65 -14.01
CA MET A 15 -12.03 16.25 -13.59
C MET A 15 -10.80 16.07 -12.69
N ILE A 16 -9.74 16.85 -12.94
CA ILE A 16 -8.58 16.99 -12.06
C ILE A 16 -9.05 17.54 -10.71
N TRP A 17 -9.72 18.69 -10.68
CA TRP A 17 -10.24 19.31 -9.44
C TRP A 17 -11.17 18.39 -8.65
N LEU A 18 -12.08 17.65 -9.31
CA LEU A 18 -13.00 16.71 -8.66
C LEU A 18 -12.30 15.48 -8.04
N THR A 19 -11.19 15.03 -8.62
CA THR A 19 -10.50 13.80 -8.17
C THR A 19 -9.37 14.05 -7.19
N GLU A 20 -8.72 15.21 -7.25
CA GLU A 20 -7.58 15.56 -6.41
C GLU A 20 -8.00 16.11 -5.03
N THR A 21 -7.08 16.00 -4.07
CA THR A 21 -7.23 16.49 -2.69
C THR A 21 -7.16 18.02 -2.61
N ALA A 22 -7.58 18.55 -1.46
CA ALA A 22 -7.45 19.98 -1.17
C ALA A 22 -6.04 20.35 -0.65
N ALA A 23 -5.43 19.47 0.13
CA ALA A 23 -4.03 19.60 0.53
C ALA A 23 -3.09 19.04 -0.54
N PRO A 24 -1.91 19.65 -0.76
CA PRO A 24 -0.82 19.01 -1.48
C PRO A 24 -0.31 17.80 -0.69
N VAL A 25 -0.02 16.70 -1.39
CA VAL A 25 0.52 15.46 -0.82
C VAL A 25 1.57 14.91 -1.78
N CYS A 26 2.47 14.06 -1.29
CA CYS A 26 3.51 13.46 -2.12
C CYS A 26 2.90 12.64 -3.29
N VAL A 27 3.68 12.44 -4.36
CA VAL A 27 3.21 11.74 -5.57
C VAL A 27 2.74 10.31 -5.24
N GLU A 28 3.41 9.64 -4.31
CA GLU A 28 3.10 8.27 -3.89
C GLU A 28 1.73 8.18 -3.19
N ILE A 29 1.43 9.11 -2.26
CA ILE A 29 0.11 9.21 -1.61
C ILE A 29 -0.96 9.63 -2.63
N SER A 30 -0.66 10.58 -3.53
CA SER A 30 -1.55 10.95 -4.66
C SER A 30 -1.97 9.71 -5.45
N ASP A 31 -1.01 8.88 -5.86
CA ASP A 31 -1.31 7.72 -6.71
C ASP A 31 -1.94 6.58 -5.88
N GLY A 32 -1.64 6.47 -4.58
CA GLY A 32 -2.40 5.63 -3.64
C GLY A 32 -3.88 6.01 -3.54
N LEU A 33 -4.18 7.31 -3.38
CA LEU A 33 -5.54 7.85 -3.38
C LEU A 33 -6.25 7.57 -4.70
N ARG A 34 -5.62 7.89 -5.85
CA ARG A 34 -6.21 7.66 -7.19
C ARG A 34 -6.46 6.17 -7.47
N ARG A 35 -5.64 5.24 -6.94
CA ARG A 35 -5.91 3.78 -7.04
C ARG A 35 -7.25 3.37 -6.42
N THR A 36 -7.78 4.10 -5.43
CA THR A 36 -9.09 3.76 -4.81
C THR A 36 -10.25 3.83 -5.81
N LEU A 37 -10.24 4.81 -6.73
CA LEU A 37 -11.23 4.99 -7.80
C LEU A 37 -11.42 3.72 -8.65
N PHE A 38 -10.35 2.93 -8.79
CA PHE A 38 -10.30 1.76 -9.68
C PHE A 38 -10.42 0.42 -8.93
N ARG A 39 -10.19 0.40 -7.61
CA ARG A 39 -10.03 -0.83 -6.81
C ARG A 39 -11.33 -1.58 -6.47
N ARG A 40 -12.52 -0.95 -6.52
CA ARG A 40 -13.80 -1.54 -6.09
C ARG A 40 -14.90 -1.52 -7.16
N MET A 41 -14.62 -2.03 -8.37
CA MET A 41 -15.57 -2.00 -9.50
C MET A 41 -16.85 -2.82 -9.31
N SER A 42 -16.84 -3.89 -8.50
CA SER A 42 -18.03 -4.72 -8.22
C SER A 42 -19.22 -3.89 -7.72
N SER A 43 -18.96 -2.88 -6.88
CA SER A 43 -19.97 -1.94 -6.37
C SER A 43 -20.69 -1.11 -7.43
N LEU A 44 -20.09 -0.91 -8.62
CA LEU A 44 -20.77 -0.25 -9.74
C LEU A 44 -21.72 -1.19 -10.46
N ILE A 45 -21.37 -2.48 -10.54
CA ILE A 45 -22.19 -3.50 -11.19
C ILE A 45 -23.47 -3.71 -10.39
N SER A 46 -23.36 -3.89 -9.07
CA SER A 46 -24.53 -4.02 -8.20
C SER A 46 -25.39 -2.76 -8.18
N GLY A 47 -24.80 -1.57 -8.09
CA GLY A 47 -25.54 -0.30 -8.13
C GLY A 47 -26.31 -0.08 -9.43
N SER A 48 -25.70 -0.41 -10.58
CA SER A 48 -26.36 -0.31 -11.89
C SER A 48 -27.48 -1.35 -12.05
N LEU A 49 -27.26 -2.58 -11.58
CA LEU A 49 -28.26 -3.65 -11.63
C LEU A 49 -29.49 -3.32 -10.76
N VAL A 50 -29.29 -2.78 -9.55
CA VAL A 50 -30.38 -2.34 -8.66
C VAL A 50 -31.17 -1.18 -9.29
N GLY A 51 -30.50 -0.23 -9.93
CA GLY A 51 -31.15 0.84 -10.70
C GLY A 51 -32.07 0.31 -11.80
N LEU A 52 -31.55 -0.57 -12.66
CA LEU A 52 -32.33 -1.19 -13.75
C LEU A 52 -33.52 -2.02 -13.25
N ILE A 53 -33.36 -2.78 -12.15
CA ILE A 53 -34.45 -3.56 -11.53
C ILE A 53 -35.56 -2.62 -11.02
N ILE A 54 -35.19 -1.55 -10.32
CA ILE A 54 -36.15 -0.55 -9.83
C ILE A 54 -36.88 0.11 -11.01
N ILE A 55 -36.16 0.57 -12.02
CA ILE A 55 -36.74 1.20 -13.22
C ILE A 55 -37.74 0.26 -13.91
N ALA A 56 -37.44 -1.04 -14.03
CA ALA A 56 -38.36 -2.02 -14.60
C ALA A 56 -39.65 -2.20 -13.77
N ILE A 57 -39.54 -2.21 -12.43
CA ILE A 57 -40.70 -2.27 -11.53
C ILE A 57 -41.56 -1.00 -11.65
N LEU A 58 -40.94 0.18 -11.70
CA LEU A 58 -41.63 1.47 -11.83
C LEU A 58 -42.37 1.58 -13.17
N LEU A 59 -41.74 1.13 -14.27
CA LEU A 59 -42.37 1.05 -15.59
C LEU A 59 -43.57 0.10 -15.62
N TYR A 60 -43.47 -1.07 -14.98
CA TYR A 60 -44.59 -2.01 -14.87
C TYR A 60 -45.74 -1.45 -14.02
N ARG A 61 -45.40 -0.72 -12.94
CA ARG A 61 -46.36 -0.17 -11.99
C ARG A 61 -47.12 1.05 -12.52
N ASN A 62 -46.44 2.00 -13.15
CA ASN A 62 -46.99 3.25 -13.68
C ASN A 62 -46.25 3.65 -14.98
N PRO A 63 -46.70 3.20 -16.17
CA PRO A 63 -45.99 3.38 -17.45
C PRO A 63 -46.10 4.80 -18.02
N ILE A 64 -45.60 5.81 -17.30
CA ILE A 64 -45.56 7.21 -17.74
C ILE A 64 -44.36 7.48 -18.67
N PRO A 65 -44.47 8.42 -19.64
CA PRO A 65 -43.37 8.74 -20.56
C PRO A 65 -42.06 9.14 -19.88
N ALA A 66 -42.12 9.78 -18.71
CA ALA A 66 -40.95 10.17 -17.92
C ALA A 66 -40.10 8.97 -17.47
N PHE A 67 -40.72 7.85 -17.11
CA PHE A 67 -39.99 6.63 -16.73
C PHE A 67 -39.39 5.91 -17.95
N PHE A 68 -40.03 5.96 -19.12
CA PHE A 68 -39.42 5.45 -20.36
C PHE A 68 -38.19 6.27 -20.77
N ALA A 69 -38.27 7.60 -20.66
CA ALA A 69 -37.14 8.49 -20.89
C ALA A 69 -36.00 8.24 -19.89
N TRP A 70 -36.31 8.09 -18.59
CA TRP A 70 -35.32 7.76 -17.57
C TRP A 70 -34.66 6.39 -17.81
N ALA A 71 -35.44 5.37 -18.15
CA ALA A 71 -34.94 4.04 -18.47
C ALA A 71 -33.96 4.03 -19.65
N ALA A 72 -34.26 4.78 -20.71
CA ALA A 72 -33.35 4.95 -21.84
C ALA A 72 -32.05 5.65 -21.41
N VAL A 73 -32.13 6.71 -20.60
CA VAL A 73 -30.97 7.46 -20.09
C VAL A 73 -30.07 6.61 -19.19
N ASP A 74 -30.63 5.87 -18.21
CA ASP A 74 -29.83 4.96 -17.38
C ASP A 74 -29.20 3.85 -18.22
N THR A 75 -29.97 3.20 -19.10
CA THR A 75 -29.45 2.13 -19.98
C THR A 75 -28.27 2.62 -20.83
N ILE A 76 -28.38 3.79 -21.46
CA ILE A 76 -27.31 4.39 -22.27
C ILE A 76 -26.08 4.71 -21.41
N LEU A 77 -26.28 5.33 -20.23
CA LEU A 77 -25.18 5.67 -19.32
C LEU A 77 -24.50 4.44 -18.71
N VAL A 78 -25.27 3.40 -18.38
CA VAL A 78 -24.75 2.12 -17.87
C VAL A 78 -23.91 1.42 -18.94
N LEU A 79 -24.41 1.29 -20.18
CA LEU A 79 -23.64 0.74 -21.31
C LEU A 79 -22.36 1.53 -21.58
N PHE A 80 -22.44 2.87 -21.60
CA PHE A 80 -21.28 3.75 -21.74
C PHE A 80 -20.25 3.54 -20.63
N ARG A 81 -20.67 3.48 -19.37
CA ARG A 81 -19.78 3.26 -18.22
C ARG A 81 -19.14 1.88 -18.27
N PHE A 82 -19.88 0.83 -18.62
CA PHE A 82 -19.30 -0.51 -18.82
C PHE A 82 -18.24 -0.52 -19.95
N ALA A 83 -18.48 0.16 -21.07
CA ALA A 83 -17.50 0.29 -22.14
C ALA A 83 -16.23 1.04 -21.70
N VAL A 84 -16.38 2.14 -20.95
CA VAL A 84 -15.27 2.93 -20.39
C VAL A 84 -14.46 2.11 -19.37
N ILE A 85 -15.13 1.45 -18.40
CA ILE A 85 -14.49 0.59 -17.40
C ILE A 85 -13.78 -0.59 -18.08
N GLY A 86 -14.43 -1.23 -19.05
CA GLY A 86 -13.86 -2.34 -19.81
C GLY A 86 -12.67 -1.93 -20.69
N ARG A 87 -12.60 -0.68 -21.16
CA ARG A 87 -11.39 -0.12 -21.81
C ARG A 87 -10.29 0.15 -20.79
N LEU A 88 -10.61 0.82 -19.69
CA LEU A 88 -9.65 1.16 -18.63
C LEU A 88 -9.00 -0.09 -18.02
N MET A 89 -9.79 -1.14 -17.73
CA MET A 89 -9.27 -2.40 -17.21
C MET A 89 -8.32 -3.13 -18.16
N ARG A 90 -8.50 -3.00 -19.49
CA ARG A 90 -7.52 -3.51 -20.46
C ARG A 90 -6.20 -2.75 -20.39
N ILE A 91 -6.25 -1.42 -20.31
CA ILE A 91 -5.07 -0.53 -20.24
C ILE A 91 -4.31 -0.66 -18.89
N LEU A 92 -5.02 -1.01 -17.81
CA LEU A 92 -4.42 -1.32 -16.51
C LEU A 92 -3.83 -2.73 -16.46
N ARG A 93 -4.41 -3.70 -17.17
CA ARG A 93 -3.91 -5.09 -17.23
C ARG A 93 -2.70 -5.24 -18.17
N ASP A 94 -2.69 -4.49 -19.27
CA ASP A 94 -1.59 -4.46 -20.24
C ASP A 94 -1.15 -3.01 -20.49
N PRO A 95 -0.06 -2.56 -19.82
CA PRO A 95 0.49 -1.23 -20.01
C PRO A 95 1.02 -0.95 -21.43
N SER A 96 1.29 -1.96 -22.26
CA SER A 96 1.77 -1.75 -23.63
C SER A 96 0.69 -1.12 -24.54
N LEU A 97 -0.58 -1.28 -24.17
CA LEU A 97 -1.73 -0.72 -24.90
C LEU A 97 -1.94 0.78 -24.66
N ARG A 98 -1.19 1.40 -23.73
CA ARG A 98 -1.36 2.81 -23.32
C ARG A 98 -1.03 3.77 -24.46
N ARG A 99 -2.02 4.57 -24.90
CA ARG A 99 -1.82 5.68 -25.85
C ARG A 99 -2.00 7.02 -25.13
N PRO A 100 -1.38 8.14 -25.59
CA PRO A 100 -1.53 9.46 -24.96
C PRO A 100 -2.98 9.94 -24.83
N ARG A 101 -3.87 9.50 -25.72
CA ARG A 101 -5.31 9.80 -25.69
C ARG A 101 -6.10 9.04 -24.60
N ASP A 102 -5.54 8.00 -23.97
CA ASP A 102 -6.25 7.20 -22.97
C ASP A 102 -6.44 7.92 -21.62
N THR A 103 -5.75 9.04 -21.40
CA THR A 103 -6.07 9.99 -20.30
C THR A 103 -7.55 10.40 -20.32
N LEU A 104 -8.11 10.64 -21.52
CA LEU A 104 -9.52 10.99 -21.71
C LEU A 104 -10.50 9.87 -21.30
N VAL A 105 -10.03 8.62 -21.17
CA VAL A 105 -10.85 7.51 -20.65
C VAL A 105 -11.06 7.66 -19.14
N VAL A 106 -10.11 8.27 -18.43
CA VAL A 106 -10.25 8.61 -17.00
C VAL A 106 -11.19 9.80 -16.83
N ASP A 107 -11.06 10.85 -17.66
CA ASP A 107 -12.04 11.95 -17.68
C ASP A 107 -13.46 11.45 -17.94
N ALA A 108 -13.65 10.56 -18.93
CA ALA A 108 -14.93 9.94 -19.25
C ALA A 108 -15.48 9.06 -18.10
N PHE A 109 -14.62 8.38 -17.35
CA PHE A 109 -15.02 7.57 -16.19
C PHE A 109 -15.52 8.44 -15.02
N VAL A 110 -14.85 9.56 -14.75
CA VAL A 110 -15.25 10.52 -13.71
C VAL A 110 -16.54 11.21 -14.11
N ALA A 111 -16.60 11.80 -15.32
CA ALA A 111 -17.77 12.48 -15.84
C ALA A 111 -19.00 11.55 -15.90
N GLY A 112 -18.86 10.36 -16.50
CA GLY A 112 -19.92 9.37 -16.58
C GLY A 112 -20.39 8.88 -15.21
N SER A 113 -19.53 8.87 -14.19
CA SER A 113 -19.93 8.55 -12.82
C SER A 113 -20.69 9.68 -12.13
N VAL A 114 -20.33 10.95 -12.39
CA VAL A 114 -21.11 12.11 -11.89
C VAL A 114 -22.48 12.19 -12.57
N LEU A 115 -22.54 12.06 -13.91
CA LEU A 115 -23.78 12.04 -14.68
C LEU A 115 -24.73 10.91 -14.25
N TRP A 116 -24.19 9.72 -13.97
CA TRP A 116 -25.00 8.61 -13.45
C TRP A 116 -25.59 8.89 -12.07
N CYS A 117 -24.97 9.73 -11.24
CA CYS A 117 -25.56 10.13 -9.95
C CYS A 117 -26.65 11.20 -10.13
N ALA A 118 -26.46 12.14 -11.07
CA ALA A 118 -27.46 13.17 -11.38
C ALA A 118 -28.78 12.58 -11.89
N GLN A 119 -28.73 11.60 -12.81
CA GLN A 119 -29.94 10.93 -13.31
C GLN A 119 -30.65 10.08 -12.23
N ILE A 120 -29.90 9.48 -11.30
CA ILE A 120 -30.49 8.81 -10.13
C ILE A 120 -31.25 9.81 -9.25
N GLY A 121 -30.72 11.02 -9.06
CA GLY A 121 -31.43 12.12 -8.41
C GLY A 121 -32.72 12.51 -9.14
N VAL A 122 -32.69 12.62 -10.47
CA VAL A 122 -33.90 12.90 -11.28
C VAL A 122 -34.94 11.79 -11.15
N GLY A 123 -34.52 10.52 -11.18
CA GLY A 123 -35.41 9.37 -10.95
C GLY A 123 -36.03 9.39 -9.55
N ALA A 124 -35.22 9.70 -8.53
CA ALA A 124 -35.69 9.86 -7.16
C ALA A 124 -36.68 11.02 -7.00
N PHE A 125 -36.43 12.17 -7.66
CA PHE A 125 -37.38 13.29 -7.72
C PHE A 125 -38.74 12.82 -8.26
N LEU A 126 -38.74 12.15 -9.43
CA LEU A 126 -39.96 11.64 -10.07
C LEU A 126 -40.73 10.66 -9.15
N CYS A 127 -40.03 9.74 -8.51
CA CYS A 127 -40.64 8.78 -7.57
C CYS A 127 -41.35 9.45 -6.39
N MET A 128 -40.84 10.58 -5.90
CA MET A 128 -41.45 11.31 -4.77
C MET A 128 -42.55 12.28 -5.23
N SER A 129 -42.41 12.90 -6.41
CA SER A 129 -43.36 13.91 -6.92
C SER A 129 -44.69 13.34 -7.42
N LEU A 130 -44.77 12.03 -7.65
CA LEU A 130 -45.95 11.39 -8.27
C LEU A 130 -47.06 10.96 -7.28
N GLY A 131 -46.84 11.07 -5.96
CA GLY A 131 -47.86 10.79 -4.95
C GLY A 131 -48.20 9.31 -4.68
N ASP A 132 -47.69 8.37 -5.47
CA ASP A 132 -47.84 6.94 -5.18
C ASP A 132 -46.78 6.49 -4.15
N PRO A 133 -47.19 6.08 -2.92
CA PRO A 133 -46.26 5.75 -1.84
C PRO A 133 -45.38 4.53 -2.16
N VAL A 134 -45.78 3.65 -3.08
CA VAL A 134 -44.96 2.52 -3.52
C VAL A 134 -43.75 3.04 -4.30
N LEU A 135 -43.91 4.07 -5.14
CA LEU A 135 -42.80 4.69 -5.86
C LEU A 135 -41.86 5.41 -4.88
N ALA A 136 -42.42 6.10 -3.88
CA ALA A 136 -41.65 6.81 -2.85
C ALA A 136 -40.72 5.88 -2.05
N VAL A 137 -41.15 4.65 -1.74
CA VAL A 137 -40.30 3.62 -1.12
C VAL A 137 -39.11 3.26 -2.01
N PHE A 138 -39.34 3.01 -3.31
CA PHE A 138 -38.25 2.72 -4.25
C PHE A 138 -37.30 3.90 -4.47
N GLY A 139 -37.82 5.13 -4.59
CA GLY A 139 -37.01 6.35 -4.68
C GLY A 139 -36.15 6.59 -3.44
N THR A 140 -36.69 6.32 -2.26
CA THR A 140 -35.98 6.38 -0.97
C THR A 140 -34.88 5.31 -0.88
N MET A 141 -35.19 4.05 -1.21
CA MET A 141 -34.22 2.95 -1.21
C MET A 141 -33.07 3.19 -2.20
N LEU A 142 -33.38 3.68 -3.40
CA LEU A 142 -32.39 4.02 -4.43
C LEU A 142 -31.45 5.12 -3.93
N SER A 143 -32.01 6.22 -3.43
CA SER A 143 -31.24 7.39 -2.98
C SER A 143 -30.36 7.07 -1.78
N THR A 144 -30.94 6.53 -0.71
CA THR A 144 -30.22 6.28 0.55
C THR A 144 -29.23 5.12 0.45
N GLY A 145 -29.59 4.05 -0.29
CA GLY A 145 -28.71 2.91 -0.51
C GLY A 145 -27.46 3.28 -1.33
N ILE A 146 -27.63 4.07 -2.39
CA ILE A 146 -26.51 4.54 -3.23
C ILE A 146 -25.62 5.51 -2.46
N VAL A 147 -26.18 6.49 -1.74
CA VAL A 147 -25.40 7.43 -0.92
C VAL A 147 -24.64 6.72 0.19
N GLY A 148 -25.28 5.81 0.94
CA GLY A 148 -24.63 5.02 1.99
C GLY A 148 -23.46 4.20 1.45
N ALA A 149 -23.63 3.57 0.28
CA ALA A 149 -22.55 2.87 -0.41
C ALA A 149 -21.42 3.80 -0.88
N MET A 150 -21.71 5.04 -1.27
CA MET A 150 -20.71 6.02 -1.71
C MET A 150 -19.75 6.45 -0.60
N CYS A 151 -20.23 6.61 0.65
CA CYS A 151 -19.43 7.05 1.80
C CYS A 151 -18.09 6.31 1.91
N ALA A 152 -18.13 4.98 1.79
CA ALA A 152 -16.98 4.08 1.94
C ALA A 152 -16.33 3.64 0.60
N ARG A 153 -16.80 4.15 -0.54
CA ARG A 153 -16.37 3.65 -1.86
C ARG A 153 -15.13 4.35 -2.42
N ASN A 154 -15.07 5.68 -2.36
CA ASN A 154 -13.98 6.47 -2.94
C ASN A 154 -13.38 7.50 -1.95
N PRO A 155 -12.77 7.06 -0.82
CA PRO A 155 -12.10 7.99 0.10
C PRO A 155 -10.93 8.74 -0.58
N GLY A 156 -10.40 8.27 -1.71
CA GLY A 156 -9.36 8.98 -2.47
C GLY A 156 -9.81 10.23 -3.25
N SER A 157 -11.11 10.48 -3.40
CA SER A 157 -11.62 11.63 -4.18
C SER A 157 -12.88 12.25 -3.53
N PRO A 158 -12.76 12.88 -2.35
CA PRO A 158 -13.90 13.36 -1.57
C PRO A 158 -14.67 14.50 -2.25
N ARG A 159 -14.05 15.31 -3.14
CA ARG A 159 -14.78 16.34 -3.91
C ARG A 159 -15.81 15.71 -4.85
N MET A 160 -15.40 14.72 -5.66
CA MET A 160 -16.30 13.95 -6.52
C MET A 160 -17.43 13.28 -5.72
N VAL A 161 -17.13 12.64 -4.58
CA VAL A 161 -18.15 11.95 -3.76
C VAL A 161 -19.17 12.92 -3.20
N LYS A 162 -18.74 14.05 -2.62
CA LYS A 162 -19.66 15.07 -2.10
C LYS A 162 -20.58 15.65 -3.18
N LEU A 163 -20.05 15.88 -4.39
CA LEU A 163 -20.89 16.29 -5.53
C LEU A 163 -21.92 15.20 -5.91
N GLN A 164 -21.53 13.93 -5.93
CA GLN A 164 -22.44 12.81 -6.21
C GLN A 164 -23.54 12.66 -5.15
N MET A 165 -23.23 12.90 -3.87
CA MET A 165 -24.20 12.92 -2.78
C MET A 165 -25.21 14.05 -2.93
N VAL A 166 -24.74 15.29 -3.21
CA VAL A 166 -25.61 16.45 -3.46
C VAL A 166 -26.54 16.23 -4.64
N LEU A 167 -26.01 15.69 -5.75
CA LEU A 167 -26.77 15.41 -6.98
C LEU A 167 -27.86 14.32 -6.82
N ILE A 168 -27.82 13.52 -5.76
CA ILE A 168 -28.88 12.56 -5.42
C ILE A 168 -29.83 13.16 -4.38
N ILE A 169 -29.30 13.67 -3.27
CA ILE A 169 -30.11 14.08 -2.12
C ILE A 169 -30.93 15.34 -2.40
N VAL A 170 -30.39 16.33 -3.11
CA VAL A 170 -31.12 17.60 -3.35
C VAL A 170 -32.34 17.39 -4.26
N PRO A 171 -32.25 16.68 -5.41
CA PRO A 171 -33.43 16.31 -6.18
C PRO A 171 -34.43 15.41 -5.42
N TYR A 172 -33.94 14.44 -4.65
CA TYR A 172 -34.80 13.59 -3.81
C TYR A 172 -35.61 14.41 -2.78
N ALA A 173 -34.95 15.34 -2.07
CA ALA A 173 -35.58 16.24 -1.13
C ALA A 173 -36.57 17.22 -1.79
N ALA A 174 -36.21 17.76 -2.96
CA ALA A 174 -37.09 18.63 -3.75
C ALA A 174 -38.35 17.88 -4.22
N GLY A 175 -38.21 16.63 -4.69
CA GLY A 175 -39.33 15.79 -5.08
C GLY A 175 -40.25 15.44 -3.91
N ALA A 176 -39.69 15.27 -2.70
CA ALA A 176 -40.47 15.07 -1.48
C ALA A 176 -41.24 16.34 -1.06
N ALA A 177 -40.64 17.53 -1.19
CA ALA A 177 -41.29 18.80 -0.88
C ALA A 177 -42.32 19.25 -1.93
N MET A 178 -42.12 18.89 -3.20
CA MET A 178 -43.03 19.19 -4.31
C MET A 178 -44.09 18.09 -4.55
N GLY A 179 -44.00 16.96 -3.84
CA GLY A 179 -44.96 15.87 -3.94
C GLY A 179 -46.32 16.22 -3.30
N PRO A 180 -47.42 15.62 -3.78
CA PRO A 180 -48.77 15.92 -3.30
C PRO A 180 -49.06 15.34 -1.91
N GLU A 181 -48.22 14.44 -1.40
CA GLU A 181 -48.36 13.78 -0.09
C GLU A 181 -47.63 14.56 1.03
N PRO A 182 -48.34 15.29 1.91
CA PRO A 182 -47.70 16.16 2.91
C PRO A 182 -46.84 15.39 3.93
N TRP A 183 -47.13 14.10 4.14
CA TRP A 183 -46.35 13.21 5.00
C TRP A 183 -44.93 12.95 4.49
N LEU A 184 -44.61 13.28 3.23
CA LEU A 184 -43.25 13.23 2.69
C LEU A 184 -42.46 14.53 2.93
N TRP A 185 -43.12 15.67 3.22
CA TRP A 185 -42.44 16.96 3.43
C TRP A 185 -41.36 16.95 4.53
N PRO A 186 -41.50 16.21 5.66
CA PRO A 186 -40.44 16.09 6.67
C PRO A 186 -39.11 15.53 6.12
N ILE A 187 -39.13 14.77 5.02
CA ILE A 187 -37.92 14.27 4.36
C ILE A 187 -37.07 15.44 3.86
N ALA A 188 -37.67 16.53 3.38
CA ALA A 188 -36.94 17.71 2.94
C ALA A 188 -36.25 18.47 4.10
N LEU A 189 -36.79 18.37 5.32
CA LEU A 189 -36.17 18.92 6.53
C LEU A 189 -35.04 18.01 7.06
N ILE A 190 -35.17 16.69 6.92
CA ILE A 190 -34.19 15.70 7.38
C ILE A 190 -33.03 15.53 6.38
N ALA A 191 -33.28 15.72 5.07
CA ALA A 191 -32.28 15.52 4.02
C ALA A 191 -30.99 16.34 4.18
N PRO A 192 -31.01 17.63 4.62
CA PRO A 192 -29.79 18.37 4.95
C PRO A 192 -28.96 17.73 6.08
N LEU A 193 -29.60 17.17 7.10
CA LEU A 193 -28.91 16.48 8.21
C LEU A 193 -28.30 15.15 7.73
N TYR A 194 -29.02 14.40 6.89
CA TYR A 194 -28.51 13.18 6.25
C TYR A 194 -27.34 13.46 5.31
N LEU A 195 -27.42 14.54 4.51
CA LEU A 195 -26.33 15.01 3.66
C LEU A 195 -25.11 15.42 4.50
N TRP A 196 -25.31 16.18 5.59
CA TRP A 196 -24.22 16.56 6.50
C TRP A 196 -23.55 15.33 7.15
N GLY A 197 -24.33 14.38 7.66
CA GLY A 197 -23.81 13.15 8.27
C GLY A 197 -23.02 12.29 7.28
N THR A 198 -23.56 12.07 6.08
CA THR A 198 -22.88 11.27 5.04
C THR A 198 -21.62 11.94 4.49
N ILE A 199 -21.60 13.27 4.40
CA ILE A 199 -20.40 14.06 4.09
C ILE A 199 -19.35 13.96 5.21
N SER A 200 -19.77 13.99 6.48
CA SER A 200 -18.87 13.87 7.65
C SER A 200 -18.21 12.49 7.72
N ILE A 201 -19.00 11.42 7.56
CA ILE A 201 -18.49 10.04 7.45
C ILE A 201 -17.49 9.90 6.30
N ASN A 202 -17.77 10.50 5.13
CA ASN A 202 -16.81 10.47 4.00
C ASN A 202 -15.53 11.28 4.30
N ARG A 203 -15.60 12.37 5.08
CA ARG A 203 -14.44 13.15 5.52
C ARG A 203 -13.57 12.37 6.50
N GLU A 204 -14.18 11.68 7.47
CA GLU A 204 -13.48 10.81 8.43
C GLU A 204 -12.77 9.66 7.72
N LEU A 205 -13.49 8.92 6.87
CA LEU A 205 -12.92 7.83 6.06
C LEU A 205 -11.82 8.30 5.09
N HIS A 206 -11.87 9.55 4.63
CA HIS A 206 -10.78 10.16 3.85
C HIS A 206 -9.54 10.42 4.73
N ILE A 207 -9.73 11.00 5.92
CA ILE A 207 -8.65 11.31 6.87
C ILE A 207 -7.96 10.03 7.36
N ASP A 208 -8.71 9.00 7.73
CA ASP A 208 -8.12 7.74 8.21
C ASP A 208 -7.43 6.96 7.09
N TYR A 209 -7.93 7.06 5.85
CA TYR A 209 -7.22 6.51 4.69
C TYR A 209 -5.92 7.28 4.36
N LEU A 210 -5.88 8.61 4.57
CA LEU A 210 -4.64 9.38 4.50
C LEU A 210 -3.63 8.95 5.56
N LYS A 211 -4.05 8.83 6.83
CA LYS A 211 -3.20 8.31 7.93
C LYS A 211 -2.62 6.94 7.59
N MET A 212 -3.44 6.03 7.06
CA MET A 212 -3.00 4.70 6.64
C MET A 212 -1.93 4.75 5.54
N LEU A 213 -2.11 5.61 4.52
CA LEU A 213 -1.12 5.77 3.45
C LEU A 213 0.18 6.42 3.95
N MET A 214 0.10 7.40 4.85
CA MET A 214 1.27 8.05 5.45
C MET A 214 2.07 7.07 6.30
N ALA A 215 1.42 6.32 7.21
CA ALA A 215 2.07 5.29 8.02
C ALA A 215 2.67 4.16 7.15
N GLN A 216 2.03 3.81 6.02
CA GLN A 216 2.60 2.85 5.06
C GLN A 216 3.85 3.43 4.35
N GLN A 217 3.85 4.71 3.98
CA GLN A 217 5.00 5.37 3.37
C GLN A 217 6.18 5.45 4.35
N GLU A 218 5.92 5.91 5.58
CA GLU A 218 6.91 5.99 6.66
C GLU A 218 7.50 4.61 7.01
N SER A 219 6.64 3.59 7.20
CA SER A 219 7.08 2.21 7.41
C SER A 219 7.93 1.68 6.25
N SER A 220 7.57 1.99 5.00
CA SER A 220 8.36 1.60 3.83
C SER A 220 9.69 2.35 3.73
N HIS A 221 9.74 3.61 4.17
CA HIS A 221 10.97 4.40 4.22
C HIS A 221 11.93 3.84 5.28
N LEU A 222 11.44 3.60 6.50
CA LEU A 222 12.20 2.96 7.59
C LEU A 222 12.63 1.52 7.24
N ALA A 223 11.82 0.77 6.49
CA ALA A 223 12.17 -0.57 6.03
C ALA A 223 13.34 -0.60 5.03
N LEU A 224 13.63 0.52 4.34
CA LEU A 224 14.62 0.63 3.26
C LEU A 224 15.79 1.59 3.54
N HIS A 225 15.68 2.51 4.50
CA HIS A 225 16.70 3.49 4.84
C HIS A 225 17.15 3.38 6.30
N CYS A 226 18.31 3.96 6.62
CA CYS A 226 18.84 4.07 7.96
C CYS A 226 18.41 5.40 8.58
N SER A 227 17.63 5.34 9.67
CA SER A 227 17.04 6.51 10.33
C SER A 227 18.04 7.56 10.78
N LEU A 228 19.28 7.18 11.11
CA LEU A 228 20.34 8.11 11.53
C LEU A 228 21.00 8.85 10.35
N THR A 229 21.33 8.13 9.28
CA THR A 229 22.25 8.62 8.23
C THR A 229 21.55 8.94 6.91
N GLY A 230 20.25 8.69 6.78
CA GLY A 230 19.47 8.82 5.54
C GLY A 230 19.84 7.82 4.43
N LEU A 231 21.05 7.25 4.48
CA LEU A 231 21.52 6.23 3.55
C LEU A 231 20.60 5.00 3.54
N PRO A 232 20.43 4.35 2.39
CA PRO A 232 19.81 3.02 2.29
C PRO A 232 20.35 2.03 3.34
N ASN A 233 19.48 1.16 3.86
CA ASN A 233 19.83 0.17 4.87
C ASN A 233 20.19 -1.21 4.25
N ARG A 234 20.51 -2.19 5.11
CA ARG A 234 20.82 -3.58 4.73
C ARG A 234 19.76 -4.25 3.82
N ASN A 235 18.47 -3.92 3.95
CA ASN A 235 17.42 -4.48 3.09
C ASN A 235 17.46 -3.86 1.69
N SER A 236 17.56 -2.54 1.59
CA SER A 236 17.65 -1.82 0.31
C SER A 236 18.97 -2.13 -0.43
N PHE A 237 20.07 -2.32 0.30
CA PHE A 237 21.31 -2.83 -0.30
C PHE A 237 21.14 -4.22 -0.89
N LYS A 238 20.60 -5.19 -0.13
CA LYS A 238 20.34 -6.55 -0.64
C LYS A 238 19.36 -6.56 -1.83
N ALA A 239 18.36 -5.69 -1.83
CA ALA A 239 17.40 -5.58 -2.93
C ALA A 239 18.04 -5.08 -4.24
N ARG A 240 18.97 -4.13 -4.16
CA ARG A 240 19.72 -3.60 -5.32
C ARG A 240 20.83 -4.56 -5.76
N LEU A 241 21.56 -5.17 -4.82
CA LEU A 241 22.52 -6.25 -5.10
C LEU A 241 21.89 -7.43 -5.85
N LYS A 242 20.69 -7.88 -5.45
CA LYS A 242 19.96 -8.94 -6.15
C LYS A 242 19.53 -8.56 -7.57
N ALA A 243 19.41 -7.26 -7.87
CA ALA A 243 19.09 -6.73 -9.19
C ALA A 243 20.34 -6.35 -10.01
N ALA A 244 21.55 -6.50 -9.45
CA ALA A 244 22.78 -6.10 -10.13
C ALA A 244 23.10 -7.02 -11.32
N GLU A 245 23.56 -6.41 -12.41
CA GLU A 245 23.95 -7.12 -13.63
C GLU A 245 25.38 -7.73 -13.52
N ARG A 246 25.98 -8.10 -14.66
CA ARG A 246 27.23 -8.88 -14.72
C ARG A 246 28.42 -8.15 -14.05
N ASN A 247 28.57 -6.86 -14.31
CA ASN A 247 29.72 -6.06 -13.88
C ASN A 247 29.38 -5.37 -12.55
N ALA A 248 29.47 -6.12 -11.45
CA ALA A 248 29.06 -5.66 -10.12
C ALA A 248 30.14 -5.94 -9.07
N SER A 249 30.59 -4.90 -8.37
CA SER A 249 31.53 -4.99 -7.27
C SER A 249 30.90 -4.49 -5.96
N VAL A 250 31.03 -5.29 -4.90
CA VAL A 250 30.66 -4.91 -3.54
C VAL A 250 31.91 -4.55 -2.77
N LEU A 251 31.92 -3.35 -2.19
CA LEU A 251 32.87 -2.95 -1.15
C LEU A 251 32.13 -2.99 0.19
N PHE A 252 32.65 -3.73 1.16
CA PHE A 252 32.17 -3.79 2.55
C PHE A 252 33.14 -2.97 3.41
N LEU A 253 32.61 -2.00 4.14
CA LEU A 253 33.34 -0.93 4.84
C LEU A 253 33.08 -1.01 6.35
N ASP A 254 34.11 -0.75 7.16
CA ASP A 254 34.01 -0.72 8.63
C ASP A 254 34.98 0.29 9.26
N LEU A 255 34.52 1.01 10.28
CA LEU A 255 35.21 2.17 10.86
C LEU A 255 36.17 1.80 11.98
N ASP A 256 37.46 1.74 11.63
CA ASP A 256 38.53 1.46 12.59
C ASP A 256 38.60 2.50 13.71
N GLY A 257 38.20 2.09 14.91
CA GLY A 257 38.24 2.90 16.12
C GLY A 257 36.89 3.52 16.52
N PHE A 258 35.80 3.30 15.76
CA PHE A 258 34.49 3.88 16.08
C PHE A 258 34.01 3.57 17.50
N LYS A 259 34.19 2.33 17.99
CA LYS A 259 33.86 1.99 19.38
C LYS A 259 34.57 2.88 20.40
N ALA A 260 35.85 3.22 20.20
CA ALA A 260 36.58 4.09 21.13
C ALA A 260 35.99 5.51 21.20
N VAL A 261 35.37 6.02 20.12
CA VAL A 261 34.65 7.30 20.12
C VAL A 261 33.38 7.21 20.97
N ASN A 262 32.61 6.12 20.87
CA ASN A 262 31.45 5.90 21.76
C ASN A 262 31.88 5.77 23.22
N ASP A 263 32.91 4.97 23.50
CA ASP A 263 33.36 4.67 24.85
C ASP A 263 33.95 5.92 25.56
N GLN A 264 34.51 6.87 24.81
CA GLN A 264 35.13 8.10 25.36
C GLN A 264 34.22 9.35 25.32
N HIS A 265 33.27 9.41 24.39
CA HIS A 265 32.48 10.63 24.11
C HIS A 265 30.96 10.40 24.05
N GLY A 266 30.51 9.16 24.28
CA GLY A 266 29.10 8.76 24.31
C GLY A 266 28.48 8.57 22.93
N HIS A 267 27.36 7.85 22.89
CA HIS A 267 26.62 7.56 21.67
C HIS A 267 26.24 8.79 20.83
N PRO A 268 25.83 9.96 21.38
CA PRO A 268 25.54 11.14 20.56
C PRO A 268 26.73 11.63 19.72
N ALA A 269 27.96 11.47 20.20
CA ALA A 269 29.17 11.80 19.44
C ALA A 269 29.45 10.76 18.34
N GLY A 270 29.23 9.47 18.64
CA GLY A 270 29.30 8.39 17.66
C GLY A 270 28.24 8.52 16.56
N ASP A 271 27.01 8.88 16.91
CA ASP A 271 25.91 9.07 15.96
C ASP A 271 26.16 10.25 15.02
N ALA A 272 26.63 11.39 15.55
CA ALA A 272 27.07 12.52 14.72
C ALA A 272 28.24 12.16 13.79
N LEU A 273 29.19 11.35 14.27
CA LEU A 273 30.30 10.84 13.46
C LEU A 273 29.80 9.92 12.34
N LEU A 274 28.86 9.01 12.61
CA LEU A 274 28.29 8.10 11.60
C LEU A 274 27.57 8.84 10.47
N THR A 275 26.87 9.93 10.76
CA THR A 275 26.24 10.78 9.75
C THR A 275 27.29 11.49 8.90
N ALA A 276 28.29 12.15 9.52
CA ALA A 276 29.36 12.83 8.80
C ALA A 276 30.26 11.88 7.97
N VAL A 277 30.45 10.63 8.44
CA VAL A 277 31.07 9.54 7.67
C VAL A 277 30.20 9.17 6.48
N GLY A 278 28.90 8.96 6.67
CA GLY A 278 27.97 8.58 5.61
C GLY A 278 27.92 9.60 4.46
N GLU A 279 27.87 10.89 4.81
CA GLU A 279 27.99 12.00 3.87
C GLU A 279 29.33 11.99 3.12
N ARG A 280 30.45 11.83 3.86
CA ARG A 280 31.79 11.80 3.25
C ARG A 280 31.98 10.61 2.31
N ILE A 281 31.53 9.42 2.69
CA ILE A 281 31.52 8.23 1.83
C ILE A 281 30.70 8.53 0.56
N ARG A 282 29.49 9.08 0.69
CA ARG A 282 28.66 9.38 -0.48
C ARG A 282 29.28 10.40 -1.44
N GLY A 283 29.99 11.42 -0.91
CA GLY A 283 30.76 12.37 -1.73
C GLY A 283 32.05 11.81 -2.36
N CYS A 284 32.48 10.61 -1.96
CA CYS A 284 33.68 9.96 -2.50
C CYS A 284 33.40 9.03 -3.69
N VAL A 285 32.17 8.57 -3.88
CA VAL A 285 31.82 7.55 -4.88
C VAL A 285 31.02 8.17 -6.03
N PRO A 286 31.41 7.96 -7.30
CA PRO A 286 30.68 8.49 -8.45
C PRO A 286 29.33 7.80 -8.65
N ASP A 287 28.36 8.52 -9.22
CA ASP A 287 27.13 7.92 -9.72
C ASP A 287 27.41 7.05 -10.96
N PRO A 288 26.71 5.92 -11.15
CA PRO A 288 25.50 5.47 -10.43
C PRO A 288 25.78 4.44 -9.33
N ALA A 289 26.81 4.61 -8.49
CA ALA A 289 27.08 3.68 -7.41
C ALA A 289 26.15 3.86 -6.20
N ASP A 290 25.72 2.74 -5.62
CA ASP A 290 24.79 2.68 -4.48
C ASP A 290 25.56 2.59 -3.15
N VAL A 291 25.45 3.61 -2.30
CA VAL A 291 25.93 3.56 -0.90
C VAL A 291 24.81 3.08 0.04
N ALA A 292 25.18 2.40 1.12
CA ALA A 292 24.30 1.96 2.20
C ALA A 292 25.01 1.88 3.56
N ARG A 293 24.25 1.93 4.66
CA ARG A 293 24.71 1.57 6.01
C ARG A 293 24.06 0.23 6.41
N LEU A 294 24.88 -0.77 6.76
CA LEU A 294 24.40 -2.13 7.03
C LEU A 294 24.02 -2.38 8.50
N GLY A 295 24.55 -1.58 9.42
CA GLY A 295 24.32 -1.63 10.87
C GLY A 295 25.57 -1.18 11.62
N GLY A 296 25.45 -0.64 12.84
CA GLY A 296 26.63 -0.19 13.61
C GLY A 296 27.54 0.75 12.83
N ASP A 297 28.82 0.42 12.78
CA ASP A 297 29.92 1.03 12.00
C ASP A 297 30.06 0.45 10.56
N GLU A 298 29.24 -0.53 10.17
CA GLU A 298 29.28 -1.16 8.85
C GLU A 298 28.59 -0.33 7.76
N PHE A 299 29.29 -0.09 6.66
CA PHE A 299 28.76 0.48 5.42
C PHE A 299 29.01 -0.47 4.25
N ALA A 300 28.29 -0.28 3.15
CA ALA A 300 28.57 -1.00 1.91
C ALA A 300 28.32 -0.14 0.68
N ILE A 301 29.06 -0.42 -0.38
CA ILE A 301 28.97 0.27 -1.67
C ILE A 301 28.83 -0.79 -2.76
N LEU A 302 27.84 -0.63 -3.63
CA LEU A 302 27.68 -1.41 -4.85
C LEU A 302 28.08 -0.53 -6.03
N VAL A 303 29.11 -0.94 -6.76
CA VAL A 303 29.63 -0.24 -7.95
C VAL A 303 29.37 -1.10 -9.18
N HIS A 304 28.77 -0.51 -10.21
CA HIS A 304 28.52 -1.16 -11.50
C HIS A 304 29.77 -1.16 -12.40
N ALA A 305 30.86 -1.75 -11.89
CA ALA A 305 32.12 -1.91 -12.59
C ALA A 305 32.85 -3.20 -12.15
N ASP A 306 33.60 -3.78 -13.09
CA ASP A 306 34.45 -4.97 -12.97
C ASP A 306 35.95 -4.67 -13.10
N ASP A 307 36.34 -3.44 -13.49
CA ASP A 307 37.74 -3.00 -13.49
C ASP A 307 38.28 -2.87 -12.06
N GLU A 308 39.14 -3.81 -11.68
CA GLU A 308 39.87 -3.84 -10.41
C GLU A 308 40.65 -2.54 -10.14
N ARG A 309 41.16 -1.84 -11.17
CA ARG A 309 41.93 -0.60 -10.98
C ARG A 309 41.03 0.54 -10.52
N THR A 310 39.89 0.72 -11.15
CA THR A 310 38.86 1.69 -10.76
C THR A 310 38.32 1.38 -9.36
N ILE A 311 38.03 0.11 -9.06
CA ILE A 311 37.54 -0.31 -7.74
C ILE A 311 38.59 -0.08 -6.64
N ALA A 312 39.85 -0.43 -6.89
CA ALA A 312 40.96 -0.16 -5.97
C ALA A 312 41.17 1.35 -5.76
N ALA A 313 41.12 2.17 -6.82
CA ALA A 313 41.27 3.61 -6.72
C ALA A 313 40.14 4.27 -5.89
N ILE A 314 38.89 3.81 -6.04
CA ILE A 314 37.76 4.22 -5.20
C ILE A 314 38.01 3.83 -3.74
N ALA A 315 38.44 2.59 -3.49
CA ALA A 315 38.70 2.09 -2.13
C ALA A 315 39.86 2.85 -1.44
N THR A 316 40.98 3.07 -2.13
CA THR A 316 42.11 3.87 -1.60
C THR A 316 41.71 5.31 -1.31
N ARG A 317 40.91 5.94 -2.20
CA ARG A 317 40.35 7.29 -1.96
C ARG A 317 39.46 7.30 -0.71
N LEU A 318 38.57 6.32 -0.55
CA LEU A 318 37.67 6.23 0.61
C LEU A 318 38.44 6.16 1.92
N ILE A 319 39.51 5.35 2.01
CA ILE A 319 40.36 5.28 3.21
C ILE A 319 41.02 6.62 3.50
N ALA A 320 41.63 7.25 2.48
CA ALA A 320 42.32 8.54 2.63
C ALA A 320 41.38 9.69 3.05
N GLU A 321 40.15 9.72 2.53
CA GLU A 321 39.14 10.71 2.89
C GLU A 321 38.53 10.43 4.27
N VAL A 322 38.17 9.19 4.59
CA VAL A 322 37.58 8.84 5.89
C VAL A 322 38.56 9.04 7.04
N ALA A 323 39.87 8.88 6.82
CA ALA A 323 40.93 9.14 7.81
C ALA A 323 41.18 10.64 8.13
N ARG A 324 40.59 11.58 7.37
CA ARG A 324 40.66 13.02 7.69
C ARG A 324 39.84 13.32 8.95
N PRO A 325 40.19 14.34 9.76
CA PRO A 325 39.42 14.69 10.96
C PRO A 325 37.93 14.96 10.71
N TYR A 326 37.12 14.79 11.75
CA TYR A 326 35.72 15.20 11.81
C TYR A 326 35.56 16.20 12.96
N ALA A 327 35.14 17.42 12.65
CA ALA A 327 34.63 18.35 13.65
C ALA A 327 33.16 18.02 13.90
N LEU A 328 32.83 17.54 15.10
CA LEU A 328 31.47 17.18 15.49
C LEU A 328 30.72 18.43 16.00
N PRO A 329 29.37 18.44 15.98
CA PRO A 329 28.57 19.58 16.48
C PRO A 329 28.83 19.98 17.94
N THR A 330 29.45 19.09 18.73
CA THR A 330 29.90 19.34 20.11
C THR A 330 31.19 20.16 20.22
N GLY A 331 31.80 20.55 19.09
CA GLY A 331 33.12 21.19 19.03
C GLY A 331 34.30 20.22 19.14
N LEU A 332 34.04 18.93 19.35
CA LEU A 332 35.06 17.88 19.43
C LEU A 332 35.62 17.55 18.04
N VAL A 333 36.94 17.35 17.94
CA VAL A 333 37.61 16.87 16.73
C VAL A 333 38.05 15.42 16.90
N VAL A 334 37.49 14.50 16.12
CA VAL A 334 37.80 13.05 16.16
C VAL A 334 38.44 12.56 14.87
N ARG A 335 39.05 11.37 14.92
CA ARG A 335 39.58 10.63 13.77
C ARG A 335 39.17 9.16 13.90
N VAL A 336 38.84 8.53 12.78
CA VAL A 336 38.65 7.07 12.64
C VAL A 336 39.34 6.60 11.37
N GLY A 337 39.78 5.35 11.33
CA GLY A 337 40.24 4.71 10.11
C GLY A 337 39.09 4.06 9.34
N LEU A 338 39.42 3.37 8.25
CA LEU A 338 38.49 2.60 7.44
C LEU A 338 39.21 1.35 6.92
N SER A 339 38.65 0.17 7.18
CA SER A 339 39.04 -1.06 6.50
C SER A 339 38.01 -1.41 5.43
N ILE A 340 38.46 -1.96 4.29
CA ILE A 340 37.58 -2.29 3.16
C ILE A 340 37.85 -3.71 2.64
N GLY A 341 36.80 -4.55 2.61
CA GLY A 341 36.79 -5.80 1.87
C GLY A 341 36.08 -5.64 0.53
N ILE A 342 36.59 -6.29 -0.52
CA ILE A 342 36.14 -6.10 -1.91
C ILE A 342 35.80 -7.45 -2.55
N ALA A 343 34.62 -7.58 -3.15
CA ALA A 343 34.24 -8.74 -3.96
C ALA A 343 33.62 -8.31 -5.29
N THR A 344 34.19 -8.80 -6.39
CA THR A 344 33.79 -8.45 -7.76
C THR A 344 33.18 -9.66 -8.47
N ARG A 345 31.99 -9.50 -9.04
CA ARG A 345 31.34 -10.48 -9.91
C ARG A 345 32.10 -10.57 -11.23
N ARG A 346 32.55 -11.78 -11.57
CA ARG A 346 33.24 -12.08 -12.84
C ARG A 346 32.39 -12.95 -13.78
N ASP A 347 31.22 -13.40 -13.32
CA ASP A 347 30.37 -14.35 -14.03
C ASP A 347 28.88 -14.01 -13.82
N ALA A 348 28.09 -14.18 -14.88
CA ALA A 348 26.64 -14.03 -14.87
C ALA A 348 25.97 -15.11 -14.02
N ASP A 349 26.49 -16.34 -14.04
CA ASP A 349 25.85 -17.50 -13.42
C ASP A 349 26.15 -17.59 -11.91
N THR A 350 27.05 -16.74 -11.40
CA THR A 350 27.19 -16.46 -9.96
C THR A 350 25.99 -15.62 -9.47
N ASP A 351 25.29 -16.09 -8.43
CA ASP A 351 24.31 -15.29 -7.69
C ASP A 351 25.00 -14.05 -7.06
N PRO A 352 24.60 -12.81 -7.41
CA PRO A 352 25.23 -11.60 -6.87
C PRO A 352 25.07 -11.47 -5.35
N MET A 353 24.13 -12.19 -4.72
CA MET A 353 24.02 -12.24 -3.26
C MET A 353 25.26 -12.82 -2.58
N LEU A 354 26.09 -13.62 -3.28
CA LEU A 354 27.34 -14.18 -2.76
C LEU A 354 28.46 -13.13 -2.62
N LEU A 355 28.36 -11.97 -3.29
CA LEU A 355 29.37 -10.91 -3.17
C LEU A 355 29.42 -10.31 -1.77
N LEU A 356 28.29 -10.28 -1.04
CA LEU A 356 28.22 -9.69 0.29
C LEU A 356 29.05 -10.47 1.34
N PRO A 357 28.88 -11.81 1.53
CA PRO A 357 29.75 -12.57 2.43
C PRO A 357 31.20 -12.69 1.94
N GLU A 358 31.45 -12.64 0.63
CA GLU A 358 32.83 -12.60 0.11
C GLU A 358 33.55 -11.28 0.42
N ALA A 359 32.84 -10.14 0.36
CA ALA A 359 33.39 -8.85 0.76
C ALA A 359 33.58 -8.74 2.28
N ASP A 360 32.70 -9.34 3.07
CA ASP A 360 32.84 -9.45 4.54
C ASP A 360 34.07 -10.29 4.94
N GLN A 361 34.26 -11.46 4.31
CA GLN A 361 35.47 -12.28 4.50
C GLN A 361 36.75 -11.51 4.10
N ALA A 362 36.73 -10.76 2.99
CA ALA A 362 37.86 -9.91 2.62
C ALA A 362 38.09 -8.77 3.63
N LEU A 363 37.03 -8.18 4.20
CA LEU A 363 37.14 -7.14 5.23
C LEU A 363 37.80 -7.68 6.51
N TYR A 364 37.49 -8.92 6.90
CA TYR A 364 38.17 -9.59 8.01
C TYR A 364 39.68 -9.76 7.76
N GLU A 365 40.08 -10.03 6.52
CA GLU A 365 41.49 -10.10 6.11
C GLU A 365 42.17 -8.71 6.16
N ALA A 366 41.50 -7.65 5.68
CA ALA A 366 42.00 -6.26 5.81
C ALA A 366 42.19 -5.85 7.28
N LYS A 367 41.24 -6.17 8.16
CA LYS A 367 41.35 -5.94 9.62
C LYS A 367 42.52 -6.69 10.24
N ARG A 368 42.80 -7.92 9.79
CA ARG A 368 43.96 -8.72 10.24
C ARG A 368 45.30 -8.23 9.69
N ALA A 369 45.31 -7.58 8.53
CA ALA A 369 46.52 -7.05 7.88
C ALA A 369 47.05 -5.74 8.52
N GLY A 370 46.42 -5.25 9.60
CA GLY A 370 46.84 -4.05 10.33
C GLY A 370 45.83 -2.91 10.35
N LYS A 371 44.64 -3.10 9.77
CA LYS A 371 43.57 -2.08 9.62
C LYS A 371 43.95 -0.94 8.66
N GLY A 372 42.99 -0.05 8.34
CA GLY A 372 43.24 1.10 7.46
C GLY A 372 43.65 0.72 6.03
N THR A 373 43.21 -0.45 5.54
CA THR A 373 43.69 -1.05 4.29
C THR A 373 42.56 -1.75 3.50
N ILE A 374 42.88 -2.19 2.28
CA ILE A 374 41.98 -2.93 1.39
C ILE A 374 42.39 -4.40 1.29
N ALA A 375 41.42 -5.29 1.10
CA ALA A 375 41.65 -6.68 0.70
C ALA A 375 40.54 -7.15 -0.28
N GLY A 376 40.83 -8.17 -1.09
CA GLY A 376 39.94 -8.62 -2.17
C GLY A 376 39.66 -10.12 -2.14
N SER A 377 38.42 -10.51 -2.43
CA SER A 377 37.96 -11.90 -2.51
C SER A 377 38.80 -12.69 -3.52
N SER A 378 39.70 -13.54 -3.00
CA SER A 378 40.56 -14.42 -3.79
C SER A 378 39.78 -15.65 -4.31
N ARG A 379 38.72 -15.43 -5.10
CA ARG A 379 38.16 -16.47 -5.96
C ARG A 379 39.17 -16.77 -7.08
N ARG A 380 40.13 -17.65 -6.79
CA ARG A 380 41.03 -18.24 -7.80
C ARG A 380 40.16 -18.86 -8.90
N THR A 381 40.21 -18.29 -10.10
CA THR A 381 39.74 -18.98 -11.30
C THR A 381 40.62 -20.20 -11.51
N THR A 382 40.13 -21.38 -11.12
CA THR A 382 40.70 -22.65 -11.58
C THR A 382 40.72 -22.61 -13.11
N PRO A 383 41.88 -22.72 -13.78
CA PRO A 383 41.91 -22.76 -15.23
C PRO A 383 41.05 -23.92 -15.70
N THR A 384 40.10 -23.65 -16.60
CA THR A 384 39.22 -24.68 -17.15
C THR A 384 40.09 -25.67 -17.92
N SER A 385 40.29 -26.87 -17.34
CA SER A 385 41.12 -27.89 -17.97
C SER A 385 40.60 -28.18 -19.38
N PRO A 386 41.46 -28.21 -20.42
CA PRO A 386 41.01 -28.32 -21.79
C PRO A 386 40.23 -29.62 -22.01
N ALA A 387 39.22 -29.55 -22.89
CA ALA A 387 38.32 -30.66 -23.17
C ALA A 387 39.09 -31.88 -23.65
N LYS A 388 38.92 -33.02 -22.96
CA LYS A 388 39.33 -34.32 -23.50
C LYS A 388 38.27 -34.77 -24.50
N SER A 389 38.66 -34.75 -25.77
CA SER A 389 37.91 -35.33 -26.89
C SER A 389 37.61 -36.81 -26.67
N GLU A 390 36.50 -37.26 -27.24
CA GLU A 390 36.07 -38.66 -27.23
C GLU A 390 37.05 -39.59 -27.96
N SER A 391 37.05 -40.88 -27.58
CA SER A 391 37.37 -41.99 -28.48
C SER A 391 36.68 -43.27 -27.98
N PHE A 392 36.42 -44.22 -28.88
CA PHE A 392 35.35 -45.22 -28.75
C PHE A 392 35.84 -46.67 -28.83
N ALA A 393 35.05 -47.58 -28.21
CA ALA A 393 35.05 -49.04 -28.42
C ALA A 393 36.29 -49.84 -27.90
N THR A 394 36.29 -51.17 -27.73
CA THR A 394 35.34 -52.20 -28.25
C THR A 394 35.25 -53.46 -27.35
N CYS A 395 34.19 -54.28 -27.57
CA CYS A 395 34.02 -55.71 -27.22
C CYS A 395 33.58 -56.05 -25.77
N SER A 396 32.72 -57.06 -25.50
CA SER A 396 32.15 -58.12 -26.37
C SER A 396 30.80 -58.72 -25.87
N ARG A 397 30.06 -59.64 -26.53
CA ARG A 397 29.59 -59.77 -27.96
C ARG A 397 28.62 -60.98 -28.20
N ARG A 398 27.49 -61.16 -27.47
CA ARG A 398 26.45 -62.23 -27.72
C ARG A 398 25.12 -61.88 -27.01
N ARG A 399 23.88 -62.22 -27.41
CA ARG A 399 23.18 -62.58 -28.68
C ARG A 399 21.71 -62.92 -28.26
N ARG A 400 20.68 -62.36 -28.91
CA ARG A 400 19.25 -62.84 -28.92
C ARG A 400 19.07 -63.91 -30.03
N PRO A 401 17.87 -64.49 -30.37
CA PRO A 401 16.48 -64.40 -29.84
C PRO A 401 15.98 -65.80 -29.31
N THR A 402 14.71 -66.21 -29.11
CA THR A 402 13.40 -66.13 -29.84
C THR A 402 12.16 -66.19 -28.89
N ALA A 403 10.94 -66.46 -29.40
CA ALA A 403 9.65 -66.24 -28.73
C ALA A 403 8.69 -67.47 -28.72
N SER A 404 7.53 -67.33 -28.04
CA SER A 404 6.40 -68.29 -27.93
C SER A 404 6.65 -69.48 -26.95
N THR A 405 5.67 -70.12 -26.27
CA THR A 405 4.21 -70.22 -26.47
C THR A 405 3.44 -70.57 -25.16
N ALA A 406 2.19 -70.08 -24.98
CA ALA A 406 1.13 -70.57 -24.06
C ALA A 406 1.40 -70.52 -22.51
N SER A 407 0.42 -70.62 -21.59
CA SER A 407 -1.00 -71.04 -21.70
C SER A 407 -1.96 -70.46 -20.61
N ARG A 408 -3.24 -70.29 -21.00
CA ARG A 408 -4.54 -70.33 -20.25
C ARG A 408 -4.78 -69.54 -18.92
N PRO A 409 -5.92 -68.81 -18.80
CA PRO A 409 -6.45 -68.26 -17.54
C PRO A 409 -7.57 -69.13 -16.91
N VAL A 410 -8.00 -68.76 -15.69
CA VAL A 410 -9.22 -69.27 -15.00
C VAL A 410 -10.15 -68.10 -14.66
N SER A 411 -11.46 -68.35 -14.49
CA SER A 411 -12.50 -67.31 -14.40
C SER A 411 -13.67 -67.72 -13.47
N ARG A 412 -14.61 -66.79 -13.26
CA ARG A 412 -15.88 -66.87 -12.46
C ARG A 412 -15.69 -66.53 -10.96
N SER A 413 -16.67 -65.98 -10.23
CA SER A 413 -18.09 -65.74 -10.60
C SER A 413 -18.76 -64.52 -9.95
N ARG A 414 -19.64 -63.86 -10.73
CA ARG A 414 -20.98 -63.27 -10.43
C ARG A 414 -21.24 -62.36 -9.20
N ALA A 415 -22.00 -61.29 -9.47
CA ALA A 415 -22.80 -60.51 -8.52
C ALA A 415 -24.27 -61.02 -8.42
N PRO A 416 -25.15 -60.37 -7.63
CA PRO A 416 -26.21 -59.56 -8.27
C PRO A 416 -26.57 -58.23 -7.54
N ARG A 417 -27.59 -57.52 -8.06
CA ARG A 417 -28.13 -56.21 -7.58
C ARG A 417 -29.56 -56.33 -7.01
N SER A 418 -29.93 -55.42 -6.11
CA SER A 418 -31.30 -54.89 -5.90
C SER A 418 -31.20 -53.45 -5.34
N ARG A 419 -31.77 -52.43 -6.00
CA ARG A 419 -33.12 -51.80 -5.79
C ARG A 419 -33.30 -51.21 -4.38
N ARG A 420 -33.47 -49.90 -4.14
CA ARG A 420 -34.33 -48.80 -4.70
C ARG A 420 -35.62 -48.61 -3.87
N ALA A 421 -36.00 -47.33 -3.71
CA ALA A 421 -37.24 -46.76 -3.16
C ALA A 421 -37.22 -46.37 -1.66
N ASP A 422 -37.87 -45.27 -1.20
CA ASP A 422 -38.22 -43.97 -1.84
C ASP A 422 -38.63 -42.94 -0.72
N LEU A 423 -38.95 -41.68 -1.08
CA LEU A 423 -39.36 -40.57 -0.19
C LEU A 423 -40.87 -40.60 0.19
N PRO A 424 -41.24 -40.11 1.40
CA PRO A 424 -41.98 -38.83 1.51
C PRO A 424 -41.67 -38.05 2.83
N ALA A 425 -42.37 -36.98 3.24
CA ALA A 425 -42.76 -35.71 2.60
C ALA A 425 -43.52 -34.82 3.63
N VAL A 426 -43.26 -33.50 3.65
CA VAL A 426 -44.09 -32.40 4.24
C VAL A 426 -44.46 -32.43 5.74
N ALA A 427 -43.99 -31.40 6.48
CA ALA A 427 -44.74 -30.72 7.56
C ALA A 427 -44.19 -29.28 7.72
N GLU A 428 -45.05 -28.30 8.02
CA GLU A 428 -44.69 -26.87 8.20
C GLU A 428 -44.72 -26.43 9.68
N PRO A 429 -44.22 -25.23 10.05
CA PRO A 429 -43.81 -24.91 11.42
C PRO A 429 -44.94 -24.44 12.35
N SER A 430 -44.68 -24.52 13.66
CA SER A 430 -45.48 -23.89 14.72
C SER A 430 -44.63 -22.88 15.51
N ALA A 431 -45.28 -21.87 16.10
CA ALA A 431 -44.62 -20.71 16.72
C ALA A 431 -44.82 -20.64 18.24
N ALA A 432 -43.74 -20.37 18.97
CA ALA A 432 -43.70 -19.74 20.30
C ALA A 432 -42.26 -19.20 20.49
N SER A 433 -42.00 -17.91 20.66
CA SER A 433 -42.40 -16.99 21.75
C SER A 433 -41.58 -17.16 23.04
N LEU A 434 -40.74 -16.16 23.29
CA LEU A 434 -40.12 -15.73 24.55
C LEU A 434 -39.77 -16.77 25.63
N HIS A 435 -38.50 -16.77 26.06
CA HIS A 435 -38.19 -16.33 27.43
C HIS A 435 -36.75 -15.79 27.56
N VAL A 436 -36.59 -14.74 28.37
CA VAL A 436 -35.29 -14.23 28.81
C VAL A 436 -35.02 -14.81 30.21
N GLY A 437 -33.90 -15.52 30.37
CA GLY A 437 -33.51 -16.16 31.63
C GLY A 437 -32.05 -15.84 32.00
N ARG A 438 -31.80 -15.41 33.25
CA ARG A 438 -30.50 -14.91 33.72
C ARG A 438 -30.10 -15.58 35.05
N GLN A 439 -29.14 -16.50 34.99
CA GLN A 439 -28.33 -17.03 36.11
C GLN A 439 -27.03 -17.58 35.47
N VAL A 440 -25.79 -17.40 35.97
CA VAL A 440 -25.22 -17.08 37.31
C VAL A 440 -25.14 -18.29 38.25
N GLY A 441 -23.93 -18.85 38.38
CA GLY A 441 -23.54 -19.88 39.36
C GLY A 441 -23.71 -21.34 38.89
N GLY A 442 -22.78 -22.28 39.15
CA GLY A 442 -21.42 -22.12 39.68
C GLY A 442 -20.80 -23.40 40.25
N GLY A 443 -19.64 -23.83 39.73
CA GLY A 443 -18.82 -24.94 40.27
C GLY A 443 -19.23 -26.36 39.78
N ARG A 444 -18.40 -27.41 39.95
CA ARG A 444 -17.04 -27.51 40.53
C ARG A 444 -16.23 -28.68 39.90
N ARG A 445 -14.91 -28.45 39.73
CA ARG A 445 -13.74 -29.35 39.92
C ARG A 445 -13.80 -30.84 39.50
N ALA A 446 -12.88 -31.24 38.63
CA ALA A 446 -11.63 -31.98 38.93
C ALA A 446 -10.85 -32.22 37.60
N GLY A 447 -9.53 -32.30 37.50
CA GLY A 447 -8.33 -32.11 38.35
C GLY A 447 -7.09 -32.36 37.46
N GLY A 448 -5.83 -32.09 37.79
CA GLY A 448 -5.13 -31.51 38.95
C GLY A 448 -3.61 -31.70 38.74
N ALA A 449 -2.75 -31.16 39.63
CA ALA A 449 -1.27 -31.28 39.61
C ALA A 449 -0.53 -30.57 38.44
N ASP A 450 0.66 -29.95 38.59
CA ASP A 450 1.57 -29.77 39.73
C ASP A 450 2.10 -28.31 39.86
N ASP A 451 2.62 -27.97 41.04
CA ASP A 451 3.37 -26.75 41.44
C ASP A 451 4.88 -27.09 41.55
N PRO A 452 5.89 -26.17 41.65
CA PRO A 452 5.93 -25.11 42.68
C PRO A 452 6.77 -23.81 42.38
N GLU A 453 6.97 -23.00 43.44
CA GLU A 453 8.02 -21.97 43.69
C GLU A 453 7.92 -20.54 43.07
N CYS A 454 6.95 -19.77 43.60
CA CYS A 454 7.13 -18.62 44.51
C CYS A 454 8.23 -17.52 44.34
N SER A 455 7.84 -16.27 44.65
CA SER A 455 8.65 -15.04 44.97
C SER A 455 9.27 -14.23 43.80
N GLN A 456 8.93 -12.95 43.55
CA GLN A 456 9.15 -11.68 44.31
C GLN A 456 10.60 -11.11 44.15
N LEU A 457 10.89 -9.79 43.98
CA LEU A 457 10.25 -8.51 44.36
C LEU A 457 10.69 -7.30 43.48
N VAL A 458 9.94 -6.17 43.58
CA VAL A 458 10.37 -4.75 43.37
C VAL A 458 10.83 -4.29 41.96
N GLY A 459 10.47 -3.10 41.46
CA GLY A 459 9.54 -2.07 41.98
C GLY A 459 9.60 -0.74 41.19
N ALA A 460 8.74 0.22 41.53
CA ALA A 460 8.64 1.52 40.84
C ALA A 460 8.57 2.71 41.83
N PRO A 461 9.07 3.91 41.47
CA PRO A 461 8.94 5.11 42.28
C PRO A 461 7.74 5.99 41.87
N ALA A 462 7.12 6.63 42.85
CA ALA A 462 6.13 7.69 42.65
C ALA A 462 6.64 9.03 43.21
N ARG A 463 6.03 10.15 42.79
CA ARG A 463 6.10 11.42 43.52
C ARG A 463 4.73 12.12 43.55
N ARG A 464 4.43 12.72 44.70
CA ARG A 464 3.41 13.75 44.92
C ARG A 464 4.06 14.85 45.76
N GLN A 465 3.59 16.08 45.54
CA GLN A 465 3.52 17.21 46.48
C GLN A 465 2.41 18.10 45.89
N ASP A 466 1.27 18.25 46.56
CA ASP A 466 0.99 19.28 47.58
C ASP A 466 0.86 20.64 46.88
N VAL A 467 -0.34 21.02 46.40
CA VAL A 467 -1.52 21.53 47.16
C VAL A 467 -1.27 22.90 47.78
N GLU A 468 -1.84 23.92 47.15
CA GLU A 468 -2.30 25.15 47.81
C GLU A 468 -3.63 25.59 47.15
N HIS A 469 -4.43 26.40 47.84
CA HIS A 469 -5.88 26.47 47.63
C HIS A 469 -6.37 27.92 47.54
N ARG A 470 -7.17 28.23 46.51
CA ARG A 470 -7.97 29.47 46.42
C ARG A 470 -9.16 29.30 45.49
N ASP A 471 -10.35 29.58 46.02
CA ASP A 471 -11.56 29.78 45.23
C ASP A 471 -11.55 31.16 44.57
N ASP A 472 -12.14 31.28 43.38
CA ASP A 472 -13.10 32.36 43.10
C ASP A 472 -14.05 32.00 41.92
N GLN A 473 -15.09 32.81 41.71
CA GLN A 473 -16.26 32.50 40.87
C GLN A 473 -16.07 32.72 39.35
N PRO A 474 -16.93 32.10 38.50
CA PRO A 474 -16.75 32.13 37.05
C PRO A 474 -17.26 33.43 36.39
N GLY A 475 -16.43 34.01 35.53
CA GLY A 475 -16.80 35.16 34.67
C GLY A 475 -16.21 35.05 33.27
N THR A 476 -17.05 35.27 32.26
CA THR A 476 -16.75 35.70 30.86
C THR A 476 -15.43 35.25 30.21
N ARG A 477 -15.53 34.44 29.14
CA ARG A 477 -14.47 34.32 28.11
C ARG A 477 -14.87 35.04 26.82
N ASP A 478 -13.86 35.67 26.23
CA ASP A 478 -13.91 36.51 25.02
C ASP A 478 -13.73 35.63 23.75
N PRO A 479 -14.40 35.90 22.61
CA PRO A 479 -14.49 34.95 21.50
C PRO A 479 -13.39 35.05 20.42
N ASP A 480 -12.27 35.74 20.68
CA ASP A 480 -11.24 36.02 19.64
C ASP A 480 -10.02 35.08 19.64
N GLU A 481 -9.92 34.10 20.56
CA GLU A 481 -8.74 33.22 20.68
C GLU A 481 -8.65 32.13 19.57
N GLU A 482 -9.64 31.99 18.69
CA GLU A 482 -9.70 30.93 17.67
C GLU A 482 -9.03 31.30 16.31
N ARG A 483 -8.39 32.48 16.19
CA ARG A 483 -7.80 32.97 14.92
C ARG A 483 -6.30 32.72 14.71
N HIS A 484 -5.59 32.10 15.65
CA HIS A 484 -4.13 31.91 15.58
C HIS A 484 -3.63 30.46 15.44
N LEU A 485 -4.31 29.66 14.61
CA LEU A 485 -3.75 28.45 14.00
C LEU A 485 -4.22 28.35 12.53
N ILE A 486 -3.34 27.88 11.63
CA ILE A 486 -3.49 27.85 10.16
C ILE A 486 -3.20 29.20 9.45
N THR A 487 -1.91 29.56 9.29
CA THR A 487 -1.36 30.29 8.13
C THR A 487 0.16 30.11 8.07
N LEU A 488 0.67 29.12 7.33
CA LEU A 488 2.09 28.99 6.96
C LEU A 488 2.27 27.99 5.80
N ALA A 489 2.26 28.48 4.54
CA ALA A 489 2.90 27.89 3.34
C ALA A 489 2.38 28.57 2.05
N ASP A 490 2.94 29.72 1.67
CA ASP A 490 2.70 30.36 0.37
C ASP A 490 4.03 30.83 -0.26
N PRO A 491 4.51 30.21 -1.36
CA PRO A 491 5.82 30.49 -1.94
C PRO A 491 5.76 31.18 -3.32
N ALA A 492 5.33 32.45 -3.39
CA ALA A 492 5.45 33.24 -4.64
C ALA A 492 5.61 34.76 -4.43
N ARG A 493 6.84 35.28 -4.62
CA ARG A 493 7.09 36.68 -5.03
C ARG A 493 8.22 36.74 -6.06
N PRO A 494 8.05 37.43 -7.21
CA PRO A 494 9.11 37.60 -8.21
C PRO A 494 10.08 38.72 -7.84
N VAL A 495 11.31 38.64 -8.33
CA VAL A 495 12.33 39.70 -8.21
C VAL A 495 12.11 40.76 -9.30
N SER A 496 11.96 42.02 -8.90
CA SER A 496 11.85 43.15 -9.83
C SER A 496 13.22 43.72 -10.20
N ARG A 497 13.52 43.83 -11.51
CA ARG A 497 14.60 44.64 -12.07
C ARG A 497 14.03 45.96 -12.62
N ALA A 498 14.41 47.08 -12.01
CA ALA A 498 14.43 48.43 -12.60
C ALA A 498 15.13 49.36 -11.61
N GLY A 499 16.06 50.21 -12.08
CA GLY A 499 16.99 50.99 -11.26
C GLY A 499 18.41 50.79 -11.76
#